data_AF-A0A2G3PGZ7-F1
#
_entry.id   AF-A0A2G3PGZ7-F1
#
_cell.length_a   1.000
_cell.length_b   1.000
_cell.length_c   1.000
_cell.angle_alpha   90.00
_cell.angle_beta   90.00
_cell.angle_gamma   90.00
#
_symmetry.space_group_name_H-M   'P 1'
#
loop_
_entity.id
_entity.type
_entity.pdbx_description
1 polymer ?
#
loop_
_entity_poly.entity_id
_entity_poly.type
_entity_poly.pdbx_seq_one_letter_code
_entity_poly.pdbx_strand_id
1 'polypeptide(L)'
;MDNDFLAGCGDDQNEPVFVHPASAPPIDGDYDNLWIVENDRVWDLGPADIDTDADGVADSLTRPGPAGLTVYTDSDRDGQVDLITEVRGDGGYSSHRLDPATGEWTATDAGRLR
;
A
#
# COMPACT_ATOMS: atom_id res chain seq x y z
N MET A 1 -9.95 -46.81 30.92
CA MET A 1 -10.10 -46.73 29.46
C MET A 1 -9.47 -45.41 28.98
N ASP A 2 -8.18 -45.22 29.28
CA ASP A 2 -7.10 -45.25 28.30
C ASP A 2 -7.52 -45.08 26.83
N ASN A 3 -7.07 -43.97 26.21
CA ASN A 3 -6.17 -44.02 25.04
C ASN A 3 -5.51 -42.66 24.80
N ASP A 4 -4.17 -42.72 24.83
CA ASP A 4 -3.19 -41.64 24.65
C ASP A 4 -2.72 -41.56 23.17
N PHE A 5 -2.37 -40.34 22.73
CA PHE A 5 -1.27 -39.98 21.81
C PHE A 5 -1.37 -39.98 20.25
N LEU A 6 -1.08 -38.78 19.68
CA LEU A 6 -0.68 -38.29 18.32
C LEU A 6 -1.73 -38.17 17.19
N ALA A 7 -1.80 -37.13 16.34
CA ALA A 7 -1.22 -35.77 16.23
C ALA A 7 -1.92 -35.03 15.05
N GLY A 8 -2.03 -33.69 15.07
CA GLY A 8 -2.29 -32.89 13.86
C GLY A 8 -3.06 -31.57 14.06
N CYS A 9 -2.31 -30.51 14.41
CA CYS A 9 -2.48 -29.05 14.22
C CYS A 9 -3.88 -28.43 14.05
N GLY A 10 -4.21 -27.44 14.89
CA GLY A 10 -5.33 -26.51 14.68
C GLY A 10 -5.44 -25.50 15.82
N ASP A 11 -4.59 -24.47 15.81
CA ASP A 11 -4.69 -23.29 16.68
C ASP A 11 -5.80 -22.37 16.15
N ASP A 12 -6.70 -21.91 17.03
CA ASP A 12 -7.48 -20.66 16.89
C ASP A 12 -8.31 -20.45 18.18
N GLN A 13 -7.76 -19.73 19.16
CA GLN A 13 -8.47 -19.31 20.37
C GLN A 13 -8.10 -17.87 20.77
N ASN A 14 -9.11 -17.00 20.84
CA ASN A 14 -9.37 -16.02 21.93
C ASN A 14 -8.58 -14.67 21.92
N GLU A 15 -9.12 -13.52 21.47
CA GLU A 15 -9.96 -12.48 22.17
C GLU A 15 -9.26 -11.08 22.18
N PRO A 16 -9.96 -9.94 22.42
CA PRO A 16 -9.69 -8.61 21.83
C PRO A 16 -9.03 -7.56 22.76
N VAL A 17 -8.30 -6.58 22.20
CA VAL A 17 -7.97 -5.29 22.86
C VAL A 17 -7.81 -4.16 21.82
N PHE A 18 -8.60 -3.09 21.94
CA PHE A 18 -8.41 -1.83 21.21
C PHE A 18 -7.22 -1.08 21.79
N VAL A 19 -6.13 -0.96 21.03
CA VAL A 19 -5.03 -0.04 21.31
C VAL A 19 -4.68 0.67 20.01
N HIS A 20 -4.76 2.00 19.98
CA HIS A 20 -4.08 2.79 18.96
C HIS A 20 -2.58 2.82 19.29
N PRO A 21 -1.69 2.40 18.39
CA PRO A 21 -0.40 3.02 18.27
C PRO A 21 -0.48 4.11 17.20
N ALA A 22 -0.07 5.32 17.57
CA ALA A 22 0.43 6.31 16.62
C ALA A 22 1.77 5.78 16.07
N SER A 23 1.69 4.84 15.15
CA SER A 23 2.76 4.27 14.34
C SER A 23 2.07 3.19 13.53
N ALA A 24 2.21 3.25 12.20
CA ALA A 24 2.05 2.07 11.36
C ALA A 24 2.72 0.87 12.05
N PRO A 25 2.14 -0.34 11.97
CA PRO A 25 2.76 -1.50 12.61
C PRO A 25 4.21 -1.62 12.11
N PRO A 26 5.21 -1.81 12.99
CA PRO A 26 6.54 -2.17 12.57
C PRO A 26 6.45 -3.62 12.12
N ILE A 27 6.09 -3.85 10.86
CA ILE A 27 6.10 -5.18 10.27
C ILE A 27 7.46 -5.33 9.61
N ASP A 28 8.33 -6.00 10.34
CA ASP A 28 9.58 -6.55 9.86
C ASP A 28 9.22 -7.60 8.79
N GLY A 29 9.11 -7.18 7.55
CA GLY A 29 8.75 -8.02 6.41
C GLY A 29 8.83 -7.22 5.13
N ASP A 30 9.53 -7.76 4.12
CA ASP A 30 9.47 -7.26 2.75
C ASP A 30 8.00 -7.12 2.37
N TYR A 31 7.51 -5.89 2.24
CA TYR A 31 6.16 -5.67 1.72
C TYR A 31 6.22 -5.93 0.23
N ASP A 32 5.85 -7.16 -0.15
CA ASP A 32 5.62 -7.44 -1.55
C ASP A 32 4.47 -6.57 -2.09
N ASN A 33 3.47 -6.27 -1.24
CA ASN A 33 2.25 -5.55 -1.58
C ASN A 33 2.22 -4.09 -1.12
N LEU A 34 1.73 -3.22 -2.01
CA LEU A 34 1.45 -1.81 -1.73
C LEU A 34 0.06 -1.63 -1.12
N TRP A 35 -0.09 -0.66 -0.22
CA TRP A 35 -1.36 -0.32 0.41
C TRP A 35 -1.58 1.19 0.55
N ILE A 36 -2.86 1.58 0.66
CA ILE A 36 -3.25 2.98 0.95
C ILE A 36 -4.26 3.03 2.10
N VAL A 37 -4.31 4.17 2.77
CA VAL A 37 -5.37 4.49 3.75
C VAL A 37 -6.33 5.50 3.12
N GLU A 38 -7.61 5.15 3.11
CA GLU A 38 -8.68 6.03 2.67
C GLU A 38 -9.85 5.90 3.64
N ASN A 39 -10.34 7.02 4.20
CA ASN A 39 -11.46 7.04 5.14
C ASN A 39 -11.31 6.04 6.30
N ASP A 40 -10.14 6.03 6.94
CA ASP A 40 -9.77 5.11 8.03
C ASP A 40 -9.79 3.61 7.64
N ARG A 41 -9.81 3.30 6.33
CA ARG A 41 -9.74 1.95 5.80
C ARG A 41 -8.43 1.74 5.05
N VAL A 42 -7.76 0.63 5.36
CA VAL A 42 -6.61 0.15 4.59
C VAL A 42 -7.10 -0.62 3.36
N TRP A 43 -6.58 -0.25 2.21
CA TRP A 43 -6.79 -0.93 0.94
C TRP A 43 -5.49 -1.56 0.47
N ASP A 44 -5.51 -2.89 0.31
CA ASP A 44 -4.43 -3.63 -0.32
C ASP A 44 -4.53 -3.47 -1.84
N LEU A 45 -3.48 -2.93 -2.45
CA LEU A 45 -3.36 -2.76 -3.88
C LEU A 45 -2.66 -3.95 -4.55
N GLY A 46 -2.12 -4.89 -3.79
CA GLY A 46 -1.36 -6.02 -4.32
C GLY A 46 0.10 -5.67 -4.61
N PRO A 47 0.82 -6.59 -5.28
CA PRO A 47 2.27 -6.52 -5.36
C PRO A 47 2.77 -5.32 -6.18
N ALA A 48 3.94 -4.77 -5.79
CA ALA A 48 4.67 -3.86 -6.66
C ALA A 48 5.30 -4.64 -7.82
N ASP A 49 5.25 -4.07 -9.03
CA ASP A 49 5.73 -4.72 -10.26
C ASP A 49 6.80 -3.89 -11.00
N ILE A 50 6.98 -2.62 -10.59
CA ILE A 50 7.86 -1.65 -11.25
C ILE A 50 8.85 -1.09 -10.24
N ASP A 51 10.13 -1.17 -10.58
CA ASP A 51 11.25 -0.49 -9.91
C ASP A 51 11.48 0.86 -10.60
N THR A 52 11.03 1.95 -9.99
CA THR A 52 11.02 3.29 -10.58
C THR A 52 12.33 4.03 -10.34
N ASP A 53 13.04 3.71 -9.26
CA ASP A 53 14.30 4.36 -8.89
C ASP A 53 15.56 3.54 -9.24
N ALA A 54 15.36 2.34 -9.79
CA ALA A 54 16.36 1.39 -10.27
C ALA A 54 17.29 0.84 -9.17
N ASP A 55 16.77 0.66 -7.97
CA ASP A 55 17.51 0.11 -6.83
C ASP A 55 17.46 -1.43 -6.71
N GLY A 56 16.69 -2.09 -7.59
CA GLY A 56 16.55 -3.53 -7.70
C GLY A 56 15.34 -4.11 -6.97
N VAL A 57 14.51 -3.29 -6.33
CA VAL A 57 13.25 -3.70 -5.69
C VAL A 57 12.09 -2.97 -6.37
N ALA A 58 10.98 -3.66 -6.61
CA ALA A 58 9.79 -3.01 -7.14
C ALA A 58 9.13 -2.14 -6.06
N ASP A 59 8.88 -0.88 -6.38
CA ASP A 59 8.30 0.14 -5.49
C ASP A 59 6.96 0.69 -6.00
N SER A 60 6.56 0.30 -7.21
CA SER A 60 5.45 0.92 -7.90
C SER A 60 4.48 -0.08 -8.54
N LEU A 61 3.20 0.31 -8.54
CA LEU A 61 2.10 -0.40 -9.17
C LEU A 61 1.35 0.52 -10.13
N THR A 62 1.02 0.00 -11.30
CA THR A 62 0.20 0.69 -12.30
C THR A 62 -1.16 0.03 -12.43
N ARG A 63 -2.25 0.78 -12.21
CA ARG A 63 -3.62 0.32 -12.44
C ARG A 63 -4.32 1.11 -13.55
N PRO A 64 -4.74 0.46 -14.64
CA PRO A 64 -5.64 1.07 -15.60
C PRO A 64 -7.07 1.14 -15.04
N GLY A 65 -7.71 2.28 -15.23
CA GLY A 65 -9.09 2.54 -14.84
C GLY A 65 -9.90 3.21 -15.97
N PRO A 66 -11.21 3.39 -15.78
CA PRO A 66 -12.07 4.00 -16.80
C PRO A 66 -11.73 5.47 -17.10
N ALA A 67 -11.07 6.17 -16.17
CA ALA A 67 -10.65 7.56 -16.34
C ALA A 67 -9.25 7.70 -16.99
N GLY A 68 -8.47 6.62 -17.06
CA GLY A 68 -7.09 6.64 -17.51
C GLY A 68 -6.21 5.65 -16.75
N LEU A 69 -4.99 6.04 -16.45
CA LEU A 69 -3.98 5.25 -15.76
C LEU A 69 -3.69 5.87 -14.39
N THR A 70 -3.59 5.06 -13.35
CA THR A 70 -3.11 5.51 -12.04
C THR A 70 -1.86 4.73 -11.67
N VAL A 71 -0.82 5.46 -11.26
CA VAL A 71 0.45 4.93 -10.76
C VAL A 71 0.52 5.22 -9.27
N TYR A 72 0.86 4.18 -8.51
CA TYR A 72 1.08 4.22 -7.07
C TYR A 72 2.56 3.90 -6.84
N THR A 73 3.25 4.71 -6.03
CA THR A 73 4.66 4.55 -5.70
C THR A 73 4.88 4.65 -4.19
N ASP A 74 5.72 3.78 -3.66
CA ASP A 74 6.22 3.76 -2.29
C ASP A 74 7.74 4.02 -2.31
N SER A 75 8.13 5.26 -2.04
CA SER A 75 9.54 5.67 -2.17
C SER A 75 10.39 5.35 -0.93
N ASP A 76 9.79 5.08 0.23
CA ASP A 76 10.50 4.77 1.48
C ASP A 76 10.40 3.30 1.90
N ARG A 77 9.72 2.48 1.09
CA ARG A 77 9.63 1.02 1.17
C ARG A 77 9.00 0.53 2.46
N ASP A 78 8.01 1.24 2.97
CA ASP A 78 7.22 0.84 4.14
C ASP A 78 5.91 0.12 3.77
N GLY A 79 5.69 -0.09 2.45
CA GLY A 79 4.50 -0.66 1.84
C GLY A 79 3.38 0.37 1.63
N GLN A 80 3.44 1.54 2.27
CA GLN A 80 2.47 2.61 2.10
C GLN A 80 2.79 3.42 0.86
N VAL A 81 1.80 3.65 0.02
CA VAL A 81 1.99 4.56 -1.12
C VAL A 81 2.21 5.99 -0.61
N ASP A 82 3.31 6.61 -1.03
CA ASP A 82 3.65 7.99 -0.73
C ASP A 82 3.35 8.94 -1.91
N LEU A 83 3.22 8.41 -3.13
CA LEU A 83 2.94 9.18 -4.34
C LEU A 83 1.89 8.48 -5.22
N ILE A 84 0.85 9.24 -5.60
CA ILE A 84 -0.14 8.83 -6.59
C ILE A 84 -0.06 9.76 -7.78
N THR A 85 0.10 9.20 -8.97
CA THR A 85 0.03 9.95 -10.24
C THR A 85 -1.08 9.39 -11.11
N GLU A 86 -2.04 10.24 -11.46
CA GLU A 86 -3.13 9.93 -12.38
C GLU A 86 -2.86 10.55 -13.74
N VAL A 87 -2.94 9.75 -14.79
CA VAL A 87 -2.87 10.18 -16.18
C VAL A 87 -4.22 9.90 -16.84
N ARG A 88 -4.93 10.97 -17.22
CA ARG A 88 -6.24 10.91 -17.85
C ARG A 88 -6.12 10.62 -19.34
N GLY A 89 -7.13 9.97 -19.91
CA GLY A 89 -7.14 9.61 -21.34
C GLY A 89 -7.13 10.80 -22.31
N ASP A 90 -7.44 12.01 -21.83
CA ASP A 90 -7.30 13.23 -22.62
C ASP A 90 -5.84 13.73 -22.69
N GLY A 91 -4.92 13.13 -21.91
CA GLY A 91 -3.53 13.53 -21.77
C GLY A 91 -3.28 14.45 -20.57
N GLY A 92 -4.28 14.81 -19.77
CA GLY A 92 -4.08 15.51 -18.51
C GLY A 92 -3.43 14.61 -17.45
N TYR A 93 -2.64 15.16 -16.54
CA TYR A 93 -2.13 14.41 -15.38
C TYR A 93 -2.24 15.21 -14.09
N SER A 94 -2.30 14.50 -12.96
CA SER A 94 -2.24 15.07 -11.62
C SER A 94 -1.46 14.15 -10.69
N SER A 95 -0.64 14.72 -9.81
CA SER A 95 0.16 14.00 -8.83
C SER A 95 -0.17 14.50 -7.43
N HIS A 96 -0.27 13.56 -6.50
CA HIS A 96 -0.57 13.78 -5.10
C HIS A 96 0.46 13.04 -4.25
N ARG A 97 1.00 13.70 -3.22
CA ARG A 97 1.95 13.12 -2.28
C ARG A 97 1.33 13.06 -0.89
N LEU A 98 1.53 11.94 -0.20
CA LEU A 98 1.13 11.78 1.19
C LEU A 98 2.08 12.60 2.06
N ASP A 99 1.52 13.41 2.96
CA ASP A 99 2.28 13.99 4.05
C ASP A 99 2.34 12.98 5.21
N PRO A 100 3.50 12.37 5.51
CA PRO A 100 3.61 11.36 6.55
C PRO A 100 3.36 11.92 7.96
N ALA A 101 3.46 13.24 8.16
CA ALA A 101 3.21 13.85 9.46
C ALA A 101 1.71 14.00 9.76
N THR A 102 0.89 14.17 8.72
CA THR A 102 -0.56 14.44 8.85
C THR A 102 -1.44 13.31 8.33
N GLY A 103 -0.91 12.45 7.46
CA GLY A 103 -1.69 11.46 6.72
C GLY A 103 -2.54 12.06 5.60
N GLU A 104 -2.36 13.34 5.26
CA GLU A 104 -3.14 14.02 4.24
C GLU A 104 -2.46 13.97 2.87
N TRP A 105 -3.26 13.82 1.81
CA TRP A 105 -2.78 13.88 0.43
C TRP A 105 -2.73 15.32 -0.07
N THR A 106 -1.55 15.79 -0.46
CA THR A 106 -1.35 17.12 -1.03
C THR A 106 -1.07 17.02 -2.52
N ALA A 107 -1.77 17.82 -3.34
CA ALA A 107 -1.46 17.94 -4.77
C ALA A 107 -0.08 18.57 -4.96
N THR A 108 0.80 17.90 -5.69
CA THR A 108 2.19 18.33 -5.91
C THR A 108 2.45 18.82 -7.33
N ASP A 109 1.78 18.23 -8.33
CA ASP A 109 1.89 18.64 -9.72
C ASP A 109 0.63 18.34 -10.52
N ALA A 110 0.40 19.08 -11.59
CA ALA A 110 -0.66 18.81 -12.55
C ALA A 110 -0.38 19.48 -13.89
N GLY A 111 -0.78 18.83 -14.98
CA GLY A 111 -0.51 19.36 -16.30
C GLY A 111 -1.11 18.53 -17.43
N ARG A 112 -0.47 18.62 -18.60
CA ARG A 112 -0.88 17.90 -19.80
C ARG A 112 0.33 17.37 -20.56
N LEU A 113 0.32 16.07 -20.83
CA LEU A 113 1.26 15.39 -21.70
C LEU A 113 1.02 15.83 -23.15
N ARG A 114 2.09 16.12 -23.88
CA ARG A 114 2.08 16.59 -25.28
C ARG A 114 3.00 15.76 -26.14
#